data_AF-X6HHY5-F1
#
_entry.id   AF-X6HHY5-F1
#
_cell.length_a   1.000
_cell.length_b   1.000
_cell.length_c   1.000
_cell.angle_alpha   90.00
_cell.angle_beta   90.00
_cell.angle_gamma   90.00
#
_symmetry.space_group_name_H-M   'P 1'
#
loop_
_entity.id
_entity.type
_entity.pdbx_description
1 polymer ?
#
loop_
_entity_poly.entity_id
_entity_poly.type
_entity_poly.pdbx_seq_one_letter_code
_entity_poly.pdbx_strand_id
1 'polypeptide(L)'
;MMLEKLRACWGFTPTVERNVALVEGFLKGKRFADLAQEHGLSTSRVRQIIERADRLVGGGILTEAKPSKASPRTEFMVDYPYVWNLAEMHRLGSVTPHHFFTELERAGSLERLVDKMKRLPSRARTTRELARLVWLKEKGESPWPAMKRSSIAIVQPGYPVDHPDRGLQCQLALESALQQLVERAGESGWTEDEIDCALLELARVRFKGQQPNGALFDREGTS
;
A
#
# COMPACT_ATOMS: atom_id res chain seq x y z
N MET A 1 -14.27 -11.16 4.88
CA MET A 1 -13.09 -11.45 4.02
C MET A 1 -11.73 -11.44 4.74
N MET A 2 -11.26 -10.35 5.37
CA MET A 2 -9.90 -10.32 5.99
C MET A 2 -9.79 -11.21 7.24
N LEU A 3 -10.75 -11.12 8.17
CA LEU A 3 -10.76 -11.93 9.40
C LEU A 3 -10.93 -13.43 9.11
N GLU A 4 -11.68 -13.79 8.06
CA GLU A 4 -11.83 -15.19 7.60
C GLU A 4 -10.53 -15.74 7.04
N LYS A 5 -9.78 -14.95 6.25
CA LYS A 5 -8.42 -15.30 5.83
C LYS A 5 -7.49 -15.50 7.03
N LEU A 6 -7.59 -14.64 8.06
CA LEU A 6 -6.79 -14.81 9.28
C LEU A 6 -7.12 -16.09 10.03
N ARG A 7 -8.42 -16.44 10.17
CA ARG A 7 -8.84 -17.72 10.75
C ARG A 7 -8.24 -18.90 9.99
N ALA A 8 -8.31 -18.88 8.66
CA ALA A 8 -7.71 -19.92 7.82
C ALA A 8 -6.18 -19.99 7.97
N CYS A 9 -5.49 -18.84 8.05
CA CYS A 9 -4.04 -18.76 8.18
C CYS A 9 -3.51 -19.17 9.57
N TRP A 10 -4.28 -18.98 10.63
CA TRP A 10 -3.87 -19.36 12.01
C TRP A 10 -4.25 -20.78 12.41
N GLY A 11 -5.08 -21.47 11.63
CA GLY A 11 -5.47 -22.87 11.85
C GLY A 11 -6.37 -23.07 13.08
N PHE A 12 -6.45 -24.30 13.60
CA PHE A 12 -7.33 -24.69 14.72
C PHE A 12 -6.64 -24.66 16.09
N THR A 13 -5.89 -23.60 16.39
CA THR A 13 -5.35 -23.44 17.75
C THR A 13 -6.40 -22.82 18.69
N PRO A 14 -6.43 -23.19 19.98
CA PRO A 14 -7.39 -22.62 20.93
C PRO A 14 -7.24 -21.11 21.14
N THR A 15 -6.16 -20.51 20.61
CA THR A 15 -5.91 -19.06 20.65
C THR A 15 -6.40 -18.29 19.44
N VAL A 16 -6.89 -18.97 18.38
CA VAL A 16 -7.27 -18.30 17.13
C VAL A 16 -8.41 -17.31 17.33
N GLU A 17 -9.48 -17.70 18.01
CA GLU A 17 -10.61 -16.79 18.24
C GLU A 17 -10.20 -15.56 19.06
N ARG A 18 -9.33 -15.73 20.07
CA ARG A 18 -8.74 -14.59 20.81
C ARG A 18 -7.91 -13.70 19.89
N ASN A 19 -7.06 -14.27 19.04
CA ASN A 19 -6.21 -13.48 18.13
C ASN A 19 -7.03 -12.74 17.08
N VAL A 20 -8.11 -13.35 16.57
CA VAL A 20 -9.06 -12.72 15.64
C VAL A 20 -9.81 -11.57 16.34
N ALA A 21 -10.28 -11.78 17.57
CA ALA A 21 -10.93 -10.73 18.37
C ALA A 21 -9.99 -9.54 18.65
N LEU A 22 -8.72 -9.81 18.94
CA LEU A 22 -7.70 -8.76 19.11
C LEU A 22 -7.52 -7.93 17.83
N VAL A 23 -7.46 -8.58 16.66
CA VAL A 23 -7.34 -7.89 15.37
C VAL A 23 -8.61 -7.12 15.04
N GLU A 24 -9.78 -7.71 15.24
CA GLU A 24 -11.06 -7.04 15.01
C GLU A 24 -11.21 -5.81 15.92
N GLY A 25 -10.90 -5.93 17.21
CA GLY A 25 -10.91 -4.82 18.15
C GLY A 25 -9.94 -3.71 17.77
N PHE A 26 -8.76 -4.08 17.28
CA PHE A 26 -7.77 -3.11 16.76
C PHE A 26 -8.28 -2.39 15.51
N LEU A 27 -8.87 -3.11 14.56
CA LEU A 27 -9.47 -2.52 13.34
C LEU A 27 -10.66 -1.61 13.66
N LYS A 28 -11.36 -1.85 14.78
CA LYS A 28 -12.41 -0.98 15.32
C LYS A 28 -11.86 0.23 16.10
N GLY A 29 -10.54 0.42 16.14
CA GLY A 29 -9.88 1.58 16.75
C GLY A 29 -9.49 1.43 18.22
N LYS A 30 -9.61 0.24 18.83
CA LYS A 30 -9.15 0.02 20.21
C LYS A 30 -7.63 0.12 20.29
N ARG A 31 -7.12 0.77 21.34
CA ARG A 31 -5.67 0.88 21.57
C ARG A 31 -5.10 -0.45 22.09
N PHE A 32 -3.81 -0.65 21.91
CA PHE A 32 -3.13 -1.86 22.39
C PHE A 32 -3.27 -2.09 23.89
N ALA A 33 -3.32 -1.02 24.70
CA ALA A 33 -3.47 -1.11 26.15
C ALA A 33 -4.87 -1.62 26.55
N ASP A 34 -5.91 -1.15 25.86
CA ASP A 34 -7.29 -1.53 26.14
C ASP A 34 -7.51 -3.02 25.77
N LEU A 35 -6.96 -3.44 24.62
CA LEU A 35 -6.97 -4.84 24.17
C LEU A 35 -6.15 -5.76 25.09
N ALA A 36 -5.04 -5.26 25.62
CA ALA A 36 -4.19 -6.00 26.55
C ALA A 36 -4.95 -6.29 27.86
N GLN A 37 -5.64 -5.29 28.40
CA GLN A 37 -6.48 -5.42 29.59
C GLN A 37 -7.65 -6.39 29.35
N GLU A 38 -8.39 -6.24 28.24
CA GLU A 38 -9.57 -7.04 27.91
C GLU A 38 -9.26 -8.55 27.78
N HIS A 39 -8.07 -8.88 27.28
CA HIS A 39 -7.69 -10.27 26.98
C HIS A 39 -6.63 -10.85 27.93
N GLY A 40 -6.28 -10.14 29.01
CA GLY A 40 -5.30 -10.60 30.00
C GLY A 40 -3.90 -10.83 29.43
N LEU A 41 -3.47 -9.96 28.51
CA LEU A 41 -2.17 -10.03 27.83
C LEU A 41 -1.33 -8.79 28.14
N SER A 42 -0.02 -8.87 27.91
CA SER A 42 0.80 -7.66 27.88
C SER A 42 0.59 -6.87 26.59
N THR A 43 0.75 -5.55 26.65
CA THR A 43 0.68 -4.66 25.47
C THR A 43 1.65 -5.07 24.36
N SER A 44 2.84 -5.55 24.74
CA SER A 44 3.83 -6.09 23.79
C SER A 44 3.33 -7.36 23.11
N ARG A 45 2.66 -8.25 23.83
CA ARG A 45 2.10 -9.48 23.28
C ARG A 45 0.96 -9.20 22.30
N VAL A 46 0.09 -8.25 22.62
CA VAL A 46 -0.99 -7.80 21.71
C VAL A 46 -0.40 -7.25 20.41
N ARG A 47 0.62 -6.38 20.51
CA ARG A 47 1.33 -5.84 19.34
C ARG A 47 1.89 -6.96 18.45
N GLN A 48 2.60 -7.93 19.03
CA GLN A 48 3.16 -9.06 18.27
C GLN A 48 2.10 -9.88 17.54
N ILE A 49 0.93 -10.08 18.15
CA ILE A 49 -0.18 -10.82 17.55
C ILE A 49 -0.73 -10.04 16.34
N ILE A 50 -0.93 -8.73 16.47
CA ILE A 50 -1.43 -7.88 15.39
C ILE A 50 -0.40 -7.77 14.26
N GLU A 51 0.89 -7.64 14.56
CA GLU A 51 1.98 -7.68 13.56
C GLU A 51 2.07 -9.05 12.85
N ARG A 52 1.80 -10.14 13.56
CA ARG A 52 1.69 -11.47 12.95
C ARG A 52 0.46 -11.57 12.04
N ALA A 53 -0.66 -10.97 12.43
CA ALA A 53 -1.86 -10.92 11.61
C ALA A 53 -1.60 -10.15 10.31
N ASP A 54 -0.99 -8.97 10.41
CA ASP A 54 -0.61 -8.12 9.28
C ASP A 54 0.25 -8.90 8.27
N ARG A 55 1.24 -9.67 8.78
CA ARG A 55 2.06 -10.57 7.95
C ARG A 55 1.25 -11.63 7.22
N LEU A 56 0.29 -12.27 7.90
CA LEU A 56 -0.47 -13.39 7.33
C LEU A 56 -1.45 -12.95 6.25
N VAL A 57 -1.93 -11.70 6.29
CA VAL A 57 -2.80 -11.14 5.23
C VAL A 57 -2.03 -10.37 4.17
N GLY A 58 -0.72 -10.24 4.32
CA GLY A 58 0.16 -9.61 3.34
C GLY A 58 0.20 -8.08 3.43
N GLY A 59 -0.04 -7.52 4.62
CA GLY A 59 -0.02 -6.08 4.94
C GLY A 59 -1.42 -5.45 5.01
N GLY A 60 -1.49 -4.24 5.58
CA GLY A 60 -2.70 -3.39 5.56
C GLY A 60 -3.55 -3.38 6.85
N ILE A 61 -3.16 -4.14 7.88
CA ILE A 61 -3.74 -4.06 9.23
C ILE A 61 -3.03 -2.97 10.03
N LEU A 62 -1.70 -2.93 9.96
CA LEU A 62 -0.90 -1.83 10.51
C LEU A 62 -0.43 -0.95 9.36
N THR A 63 -1.07 0.21 9.20
CA THR A 63 -0.70 1.20 8.19
C THR A 63 0.45 2.10 8.63
N GLU A 64 0.57 2.37 9.94
CA GLU A 64 1.70 3.14 10.48
C GLU A 64 2.98 2.28 10.48
N ALA A 65 3.84 2.50 9.50
CA ALA A 65 5.19 1.98 9.51
C ALA A 65 6.10 2.99 10.24
N LYS A 66 6.10 2.98 11.58
CA LYS A 66 7.01 3.85 12.35
C LYS A 66 8.31 3.11 12.70
N PRO A 67 9.48 3.75 12.56
CA PRO A 67 10.70 3.23 13.16
C PRO A 67 10.50 3.17 14.68
N SER A 68 11.11 2.18 15.33
CA SER A 68 11.09 2.14 16.79
C SER A 68 11.75 3.41 17.34
N LYS A 69 11.27 3.97 18.46
CA LYS A 69 11.94 5.08 19.16
C LYS A 69 13.34 4.74 19.68
N ALA A 70 13.78 3.49 19.58
CA ALA A 70 15.15 3.09 19.91
C ALA A 70 16.12 3.57 18.82
N SER A 71 17.37 3.81 19.20
CA SER A 71 18.44 4.20 18.28
C SER A 71 18.48 3.31 17.04
N PRO A 72 18.83 3.86 15.85
CA PRO A 72 19.00 3.07 14.63
C PRO A 72 19.89 1.87 14.94
N ARG A 73 19.39 0.66 14.65
CA ARG A 73 20.11 -0.56 15.00
C ARG A 73 21.31 -0.79 14.08
N THR A 74 21.33 -0.16 12.90
CA THR A 74 22.35 -0.30 11.86
C THR A 74 22.56 0.97 11.05
N GLU A 75 23.76 1.12 10.49
CA GLU A 75 24.19 2.25 9.63
C GLU A 75 23.25 2.43 8.42
N PHE A 76 22.78 1.33 7.83
CA PHE A 76 21.80 1.37 6.74
C PHE A 76 20.49 2.08 7.11
N MET A 77 20.04 2.04 8.37
CA MET A 77 18.84 2.78 8.77
C MET A 77 19.05 4.30 8.73
N VAL A 78 20.31 4.75 8.83
CA VAL A 78 20.69 6.17 8.70
C VAL A 78 20.75 6.57 7.22
N ASP A 79 21.28 5.69 6.37
CA ASP A 79 21.40 5.95 4.92
C ASP A 79 20.04 5.97 4.20
N TYR A 80 19.07 5.19 4.69
CA TYR A 80 17.76 5.05 4.07
C TYR A 80 16.61 5.46 5.00
N PRO A 81 16.56 6.71 5.51
CA PRO A 81 15.60 7.14 6.54
C PRO A 81 14.15 7.18 6.01
N TYR A 82 13.98 7.25 4.69
CA TYR A 82 12.69 7.34 4.02
C TYR A 82 12.02 5.98 3.76
N VAL A 83 12.67 4.86 4.06
CA VAL A 83 12.16 3.50 3.77
C VAL A 83 10.83 3.22 4.47
N TRP A 84 10.66 3.72 5.69
CA TRP A 84 9.42 3.60 6.44
C TRP A 84 8.28 4.34 5.74
N ASN A 85 8.52 5.57 5.29
CA ASN A 85 7.53 6.34 4.52
C ASN A 85 7.18 5.65 3.21
N LEU A 86 8.15 5.06 2.51
CA LEU A 86 7.86 4.27 1.30
C LEU A 86 6.98 3.05 1.61
N ALA A 87 7.25 2.32 2.68
CA ALA A 87 6.43 1.18 3.06
C ALA A 87 5.01 1.59 3.49
N GLU A 88 4.86 2.72 4.17
CA GLU A 88 3.56 3.28 4.55
C GLU A 88 2.78 3.76 3.32
N MET A 89 3.39 4.61 2.48
CA MET A 89 2.80 5.15 1.25
C MET A 89 2.32 4.03 0.32
N HIS A 90 3.12 2.99 0.17
CA HIS A 90 2.81 1.85 -0.70
C HIS A 90 2.09 0.70 0.04
N ARG A 91 1.66 0.91 1.29
CA ARG A 91 0.92 -0.06 2.13
C ARG A 91 1.56 -1.45 2.17
N LEU A 92 2.88 -1.51 2.22
CA LEU A 92 3.64 -2.75 2.20
C LEU A 92 3.63 -3.50 3.54
N GLY A 93 2.95 -2.96 4.56
CA GLY A 93 2.85 -3.54 5.91
C GLY A 93 3.99 -3.07 6.82
N SER A 94 3.68 -2.91 8.11
CA SER A 94 4.59 -2.28 9.10
C SER A 94 5.86 -3.10 9.39
N VAL A 95 5.83 -4.40 9.10
CA VAL A 95 6.98 -5.30 9.26
C VAL A 95 7.94 -5.27 8.06
N THR A 96 7.50 -4.74 6.92
CA THR A 96 8.27 -4.82 5.67
C THR A 96 9.57 -4.02 5.71
N PRO A 97 9.61 -2.79 6.27
CA PRO A 97 10.87 -2.08 6.51
C PRO A 97 11.86 -2.90 7.32
N HIS A 98 11.41 -3.55 8.39
CA HIS A 98 12.27 -4.36 9.25
C HIS A 98 12.93 -5.51 8.48
N HIS A 99 12.14 -6.26 7.69
CA HIS A 99 12.68 -7.31 6.84
C HIS A 99 13.61 -6.77 5.76
N PHE A 100 13.29 -5.61 5.18
CA PHE A 100 14.14 -4.95 4.21
C PHE A 100 15.51 -4.64 4.82
N PHE A 101 15.57 -3.99 5.99
CA PHE A 101 16.84 -3.68 6.65
C PHE A 101 17.61 -4.94 7.05
N THR A 102 16.94 -5.96 7.57
CA THR A 102 17.60 -7.25 7.87
C THR A 102 18.21 -7.89 6.61
N GLU A 103 17.51 -7.84 5.48
CA GLU A 103 18.03 -8.40 4.23
C GLU A 103 19.12 -7.53 3.59
N LEU A 104 19.02 -6.20 3.73
CA LEU A 104 20.03 -5.24 3.29
C LEU A 104 21.33 -5.41 4.08
N GLU A 105 21.25 -5.53 5.40
CA GLU A 105 22.39 -5.82 6.27
C GLU A 105 23.08 -7.13 5.89
N ARG A 106 22.30 -8.18 5.62
CA ARG A 106 22.84 -9.47 5.15
C ARG A 106 23.49 -9.38 3.77
N ALA A 107 22.96 -8.53 2.90
CA ALA A 107 23.50 -8.35 1.56
C ALA A 107 24.75 -7.45 1.55
N GLY A 108 24.84 -6.51 2.50
CA GLY A 108 25.94 -5.55 2.65
C GLY A 108 25.87 -4.36 1.68
N SER A 109 24.96 -4.37 0.69
CA SER A 109 24.65 -3.22 -0.14
C SER A 109 23.30 -3.39 -0.84
N LEU A 110 22.75 -2.29 -1.35
CA LEU A 110 21.50 -2.30 -2.10
C LEU A 110 21.64 -3.08 -3.42
N GLU A 111 22.76 -2.95 -4.13
CA GLU A 111 23.10 -3.70 -5.35
C GLU A 111 23.09 -5.21 -5.10
N ARG A 112 23.77 -5.67 -4.03
CA ARG A 112 23.82 -7.09 -3.68
C ARG A 112 22.45 -7.62 -3.25
N LEU A 113 21.63 -6.80 -2.60
CA LEU A 113 20.25 -7.13 -2.23
C LEU A 113 19.39 -7.34 -3.48
N VAL A 114 19.46 -6.40 -4.43
CA VAL A 114 18.72 -6.44 -5.69
C VAL A 114 19.13 -7.65 -6.53
N ASP A 115 20.43 -7.93 -6.66
CA ASP A 115 20.92 -9.12 -7.36
C ASP A 115 20.45 -10.42 -6.72
N LYS A 116 20.49 -10.50 -5.38
CA LYS A 116 19.96 -11.64 -4.63
C LYS A 116 18.47 -11.84 -4.93
N MET A 117 17.70 -10.77 -4.94
CA MET A 117 16.27 -10.82 -5.21
C MET A 117 15.98 -11.22 -6.67
N LYS A 118 16.73 -10.74 -7.67
CA LYS A 118 16.59 -11.19 -9.08
C LYS A 118 16.68 -12.71 -9.21
N ARG A 119 17.59 -13.34 -8.46
CA ARG A 119 17.79 -14.80 -8.45
C ARG A 119 16.70 -15.58 -7.70
N LEU A 120 15.98 -14.94 -6.77
CA LEU A 120 14.99 -15.58 -5.89
C LEU A 120 13.65 -14.81 -5.85
N PRO A 121 12.88 -14.76 -6.96
CA PRO A 121 11.72 -13.88 -7.09
C PRO A 121 10.50 -14.27 -6.24
N SER A 122 10.44 -15.51 -5.75
CA SER A 122 9.26 -16.05 -5.05
C SER A 122 9.20 -15.74 -3.55
N ARG A 123 10.31 -15.31 -2.92
CA ARG A 123 10.37 -15.05 -1.46
C ARG A 123 10.15 -13.58 -1.13
N ALA A 124 9.43 -13.33 -0.03
CA ALA A 124 9.25 -12.01 0.59
C ALA A 124 8.76 -10.90 -0.37
N ARG A 125 7.58 -11.12 -0.97
CA ARG A 125 6.92 -10.23 -1.94
C ARG A 125 6.92 -8.73 -1.57
N THR A 126 6.53 -8.38 -0.34
CA THR A 126 6.49 -6.96 0.09
C THR A 126 7.89 -6.38 0.29
N THR A 127 8.84 -7.16 0.80
CA THR A 127 10.24 -6.74 0.95
C THR A 127 10.92 -6.54 -0.40
N ARG A 128 10.57 -7.37 -1.40
CA ARG A 128 11.01 -7.18 -2.78
C ARG A 128 10.46 -5.90 -3.39
N GLU A 129 9.17 -5.62 -3.19
CA GLU A 129 8.57 -4.37 -3.66
C GLU A 129 9.19 -3.16 -2.98
N LEU A 130 9.46 -3.23 -1.68
CA LEU A 130 10.16 -2.15 -0.97
C LEU A 130 11.58 -1.94 -1.50
N ALA A 131 12.33 -3.02 -1.77
CA ALA A 131 13.64 -2.92 -2.39
C ALA A 131 13.60 -2.32 -3.81
N ARG A 132 12.56 -2.63 -4.59
CA ARG A 132 12.31 -2.02 -5.91
C ARG A 132 12.09 -0.51 -5.78
N LEU A 133 11.28 -0.07 -4.82
CA LEU A 133 10.98 1.35 -4.58
C LEU A 133 12.22 2.13 -4.10
N VAL A 134 13.02 1.53 -3.20
CA VAL A 134 14.29 2.12 -2.78
C VAL A 134 15.24 2.23 -3.97
N TRP A 135 15.38 1.18 -4.77
CA TRP A 135 16.20 1.22 -5.98
C TRP A 135 15.74 2.29 -6.97
N LEU A 136 14.44 2.37 -7.24
CA LEU A 136 13.86 3.37 -8.12
C LEU A 136 14.18 4.80 -7.64
N LYS A 137 14.09 5.05 -6.34
CA LYS A 137 14.43 6.35 -5.76
C LYS A 137 15.92 6.67 -5.88
N GLU A 138 16.80 5.68 -5.66
CA GLU A 138 18.25 5.88 -5.67
C GLU A 138 18.85 5.94 -7.09
N LYS A 139 18.27 5.22 -8.05
CA LYS A 139 18.84 5.06 -9.40
C LYS A 139 17.98 5.65 -10.51
N GLY A 140 16.75 6.06 -10.24
CA GLY A 140 15.81 6.61 -11.23
C GLY A 140 15.18 5.57 -12.17
N GLU A 141 15.59 4.29 -12.08
CA GLU A 141 15.08 3.19 -12.89
C GLU A 141 14.59 2.04 -12.01
N SER A 142 13.72 1.17 -12.53
CA SER A 142 13.23 0.01 -11.77
C SER A 142 14.04 -1.25 -12.14
N PRO A 143 14.55 -2.02 -11.17
CA PRO A 143 15.39 -3.20 -11.46
C PRO A 143 14.57 -4.40 -11.97
N TRP A 144 13.24 -4.35 -11.83
CA TRP A 144 12.25 -5.29 -12.35
C TRP A 144 10.85 -4.63 -12.37
N PRO A 145 9.87 -5.19 -13.08
CA PRO A 145 8.49 -4.67 -13.09
C PRO A 145 7.85 -4.63 -11.70
N ALA A 146 6.93 -3.69 -11.48
CA ALA A 146 6.20 -3.59 -10.21
C ALA A 146 5.42 -4.87 -9.89
N MET A 147 5.25 -5.16 -8.60
CA MET A 147 4.55 -6.38 -8.19
C MET A 147 3.07 -6.35 -8.63
N LYS A 148 2.66 -7.31 -9.49
CA LYS A 148 1.23 -7.53 -9.79
C LYS A 148 0.50 -8.01 -8.54
N ARG A 149 -0.23 -7.12 -7.86
CA ARG A 149 -1.31 -7.47 -6.93
C ARG A 149 -2.55 -6.65 -7.26
N SER A 150 -3.64 -7.39 -7.43
CA SER A 150 -5.00 -6.93 -7.61
C SER A 150 -5.35 -5.78 -6.65
N SER A 151 -5.92 -4.72 -7.23
CA SER A 151 -6.41 -3.46 -6.64
C SER A 151 -5.37 -2.60 -5.91
N ILE A 152 -4.88 -1.56 -6.58
CA ILE A 152 -4.46 -0.34 -5.89
C ILE A 152 -5.67 0.18 -5.10
N ALA A 153 -5.55 0.20 -3.77
CA ALA A 153 -6.53 0.85 -2.93
C ALA A 153 -6.39 2.36 -3.11
N ILE A 154 -7.35 2.99 -3.80
CA ILE A 154 -7.48 4.44 -3.85
C ILE A 154 -7.72 4.93 -2.42
N VAL A 155 -6.82 5.78 -1.91
CA VAL A 155 -6.84 6.25 -0.52
C VAL A 155 -8.06 7.14 -0.29
N GLN A 156 -8.69 7.06 0.88
CA GLN A 156 -9.79 7.97 1.23
C GLN A 156 -9.28 9.42 1.32
N PRO A 157 -10.12 10.43 1.01
CA PRO A 157 -9.73 11.83 1.12
C PRO A 157 -9.27 12.16 2.55
N GLY A 158 -8.08 12.73 2.68
CA GLY A 158 -7.57 13.25 3.96
C GLY A 158 -8.01 14.69 4.24
N TYR A 159 -8.43 15.42 3.20
CA TYR A 159 -8.92 16.79 3.31
C TYR A 159 -10.47 16.88 3.27
N PRO A 160 -11.07 17.86 3.99
CA PRO A 160 -12.49 18.17 3.88
C PRO A 160 -12.85 18.71 2.50
N VAL A 161 -14.13 18.62 2.12
CA VAL A 161 -14.64 18.88 0.76
C VAL A 161 -14.18 20.22 0.18
N ASP A 162 -14.09 21.25 1.02
CA ASP A 162 -13.81 22.63 0.59
C ASP A 162 -12.31 23.00 0.62
N HIS A 163 -11.43 22.05 0.92
CA HIS A 163 -9.99 22.31 0.97
C HIS A 163 -9.42 22.53 -0.44
N PRO A 164 -8.62 23.59 -0.68
CA PRO A 164 -8.10 23.92 -2.01
C PRO A 164 -7.29 22.78 -2.64
N ASP A 165 -6.53 22.04 -1.83
CA ASP A 165 -5.68 20.94 -2.33
C ASP A 165 -6.38 19.58 -2.45
N ARG A 166 -7.69 19.49 -2.18
CA ARG A 166 -8.41 18.22 -2.23
C ARG A 166 -8.47 17.63 -3.65
N GLY A 167 -8.51 18.49 -4.67
CA GLY A 167 -8.43 18.07 -6.07
C GLY A 167 -7.09 17.40 -6.38
N LEU A 168 -5.99 18.04 -5.98
CA LEU A 168 -4.64 17.50 -6.12
C LEU A 168 -4.46 16.20 -5.35
N GLN A 169 -5.00 16.10 -4.12
CA GLN A 169 -4.99 14.87 -3.34
C GLN A 169 -5.72 13.72 -4.06
N CYS A 170 -6.84 14.01 -4.72
CA CYS A 170 -7.57 13.01 -5.50
C CYS A 170 -6.75 12.53 -6.70
N GLN A 171 -6.08 13.43 -7.41
CA GLN A 171 -5.20 13.09 -8.53
C GLN A 171 -4.06 12.16 -8.08
N LEU A 172 -3.34 12.52 -7.01
CA LEU A 172 -2.24 11.71 -6.48
C LEU A 172 -2.72 10.32 -6.01
N ALA A 173 -3.94 10.24 -5.45
CA ALA A 173 -4.54 8.98 -5.03
C ALA A 173 -4.90 8.05 -6.21
N LEU A 174 -5.14 8.62 -7.40
CA LEU A 174 -5.51 7.88 -8.62
C LEU A 174 -4.30 7.56 -9.51
N GLU A 175 -3.23 8.35 -9.45
CA GLU A 175 -2.07 8.27 -10.34
C GLU A 175 -1.48 6.87 -10.42
N SER A 176 -1.25 6.23 -9.26
CA SER A 176 -0.74 4.86 -9.23
C SER A 176 -1.67 3.87 -9.94
N ALA A 177 -3.00 4.03 -9.77
CA ALA A 177 -4.00 3.14 -10.36
C ALA A 177 -4.08 3.32 -11.88
N LEU A 178 -3.94 4.56 -12.34
CA LEU A 178 -3.87 4.91 -13.74
C LEU A 178 -2.61 4.32 -14.40
N GLN A 179 -1.45 4.47 -13.77
CA GLN A 179 -0.19 3.92 -14.27
C GLN A 179 -0.25 2.41 -14.47
N GLN A 180 -0.82 1.66 -13.52
CA GLN A 180 -1.01 0.21 -13.66
C GLN A 180 -2.03 -0.17 -14.74
N LEU A 181 -2.98 0.71 -15.05
CA LEU A 181 -3.92 0.49 -16.15
C LEU A 181 -3.21 0.65 -17.50
N VAL A 182 -2.41 1.71 -17.64
CA VAL A 182 -1.60 1.99 -18.84
C VAL A 182 -0.62 0.85 -19.11
N GLU A 183 0.15 0.45 -18.10
CA GLU A 183 1.12 -0.65 -18.22
C GLU A 183 0.48 -1.96 -18.67
N ARG A 184 -0.70 -2.31 -18.13
CA ARG A 184 -1.42 -3.53 -18.52
C ARG A 184 -1.96 -3.48 -19.94
N ALA A 185 -2.40 -2.31 -20.39
CA ALA A 185 -2.83 -2.13 -21.77
C ALA A 185 -1.63 -2.24 -22.72
N GLY A 186 -0.49 -1.65 -22.37
CA GLY A 186 0.76 -1.81 -23.12
C GLY A 186 1.23 -3.27 -23.20
N GLU A 187 1.20 -4.01 -22.08
CA GLU A 187 1.49 -5.45 -22.04
C GLU A 187 0.54 -6.28 -22.94
N SER A 188 -0.66 -5.77 -23.22
CA SER A 188 -1.65 -6.41 -24.08
C SER A 188 -1.47 -6.05 -25.56
N GLY A 189 -0.46 -5.24 -25.90
CA GLY A 189 -0.11 -4.86 -27.27
C GLY A 189 -0.69 -3.53 -27.76
N TRP A 190 -1.36 -2.77 -26.90
CA TRP A 190 -1.85 -1.42 -27.25
C TRP A 190 -0.70 -0.41 -27.19
N THR A 191 -0.68 0.54 -28.13
CA THR A 191 0.30 1.62 -28.11
C THR A 191 -0.04 2.67 -27.05
N GLU A 192 0.97 3.41 -26.57
CA GLU A 192 0.76 4.48 -25.58
C GLU A 192 -0.27 5.52 -26.06
N ASP A 193 -0.18 5.93 -27.33
CA ASP A 193 -1.11 6.90 -27.94
C ASP A 193 -2.56 6.40 -27.95
N GLU A 194 -2.78 5.12 -28.25
CA GLU A 194 -4.13 4.50 -28.23
C GLU A 194 -4.69 4.46 -26.81
N ILE A 195 -3.85 4.14 -25.84
CA ILE A 195 -4.22 4.06 -24.43
C ILE A 195 -4.60 5.45 -23.92
N ASP A 196 -3.78 6.46 -24.20
CA ASP A 196 -4.01 7.84 -23.78
C ASP A 196 -5.28 8.42 -24.39
N CYS A 197 -5.47 8.22 -25.70
CA CYS A 197 -6.70 8.62 -26.38
C CYS A 197 -7.94 7.96 -25.77
N ALA A 198 -7.88 6.65 -25.51
CA ALA A 198 -8.99 5.91 -24.91
C ALA A 198 -9.31 6.41 -23.49
N LEU A 199 -8.30 6.68 -22.66
CA LEU A 199 -8.47 7.20 -21.30
C LEU A 199 -9.12 8.59 -21.30
N LEU A 200 -8.70 9.47 -22.21
CA LEU A 200 -9.29 10.80 -22.38
C LEU A 200 -10.76 10.74 -22.79
N GLU A 201 -11.11 9.88 -23.75
CA GLU A 201 -12.51 9.74 -24.17
C GLU A 201 -13.39 9.10 -23.08
N LEU A 202 -12.89 8.10 -22.36
CA LEU A 202 -13.61 7.50 -21.23
C LEU A 202 -13.88 8.52 -20.11
N ALA A 203 -12.89 9.34 -19.77
CA ALA A 203 -13.04 10.42 -18.80
C ALA A 203 -14.08 11.46 -19.27
N ARG A 204 -14.03 11.84 -20.55
CA ARG A 204 -14.98 12.78 -21.15
C ARG A 204 -16.42 12.25 -21.14
N VAL A 205 -16.63 10.98 -21.51
CA VAL A 205 -17.95 10.33 -21.48
C VAL A 205 -18.49 10.29 -20.06
N ARG A 206 -17.65 9.93 -19.07
CA ARG A 206 -18.03 9.91 -17.66
C ARG A 206 -18.46 11.28 -17.15
N PHE A 207 -17.72 12.33 -17.53
CA PHE A 207 -18.03 13.71 -17.17
C PHE A 207 -19.36 14.18 -17.79
N LYS A 208 -19.59 13.89 -19.08
CA LYS A 208 -20.85 14.22 -19.76
C LYS A 208 -22.06 13.48 -19.16
N GLY A 209 -21.90 12.21 -18.82
CA GLY A 209 -22.96 11.40 -18.20
C GLY A 209 -23.28 11.73 -16.73
N GLN A 210 -22.50 12.61 -16.09
CA GLN A 210 -22.76 13.13 -14.75
C GLN A 210 -23.43 14.51 -14.75
N GLN A 211 -23.60 15.15 -15.91
CA GLN A 211 -24.48 16.30 -15.99
C GLN A 211 -25.93 15.83 -15.87
N PRO A 212 -26.75 16.40 -14.98
CA PRO A 212 -28.18 16.16 -15.03
C PRO A 212 -28.68 16.61 -16.40
N ASN A 213 -29.45 15.75 -17.09
CA ASN A 213 -30.27 16.15 -18.22
C ASN A 213 -31.21 17.27 -17.74
N GLY A 214 -30.80 18.53 -17.92
CA GLY A 214 -31.49 19.66 -17.31
C GLY A 214 -30.72 20.97 -17.38
N ALA A 215 -30.04 21.25 -18.49
CA ALA A 215 -29.74 22.61 -18.90
C ALA A 215 -29.66 22.64 -20.43
N LEU A 216 -30.79 22.30 -21.06
CA LEU A 216 -31.13 22.87 -22.36
C LEU A 216 -31.34 24.37 -22.09
N PHE A 217 -30.26 25.16 -22.11
CA PHE A 217 -30.42 26.58 -22.39
C PHE A 217 -30.59 26.67 -23.89
N ASP A 218 -31.86 26.71 -24.30
CA ASP A 218 -32.26 27.28 -25.57
C ASP A 218 -31.53 28.61 -25.75
N ARG A 219 -30.64 28.63 -26.73
CA ARG A 219 -30.45 29.80 -27.57
C ARG A 219 -30.62 29.37 -29.01
N GLU A 220 -31.85 29.00 -29.35
CA GLU A 220 -32.38 29.45 -30.63
C GLU A 220 -32.46 30.98 -30.58
N GLY A 221 -31.87 31.62 -31.59
CA GLY A 221 -31.99 33.06 -31.76
C GLY A 221 -33.42 33.45 -32.09
N THR A 222 -33.80 34.67 -31.67
CA THR A 222 -34.39 35.71 -32.54
C THR A 222 -34.76 36.92 -31.68
N SER A 223 -34.00 38.00 -31.80
CA SER A 223 -34.47 39.33 -32.20
C SER A 223 -33.24 40.20 -32.50
#